data_AF-A0A529TAW9-F1
#
_entry.id   AF-A0A529TAW9-F1
#
_cell.length_a   1.000
_cell.length_b   1.000
_cell.length_c   1.000
_cell.angle_alpha   90.00
_cell.angle_beta   90.00
_cell.angle_gamma   90.00
#
_symmetry.space_group_name_H-M   'P 1'
#
loop_
_entity.id
_entity.type
_entity.pdbx_description
1 polymer ?
#
loop_
_entity_poly.entity_id
_entity_poly.type
_entity_poly.pdbx_seq_one_letter_code
_entity_poly.pdbx_strand_id
1 'polypeptide(L)'
;SKEAREKAEAELKKLRSMSPMSAESTVVRNYLDWLLSIPWGKNSKVKQDLNYAQDVLDADHFGLDKVKERIVEYLAVQSRQKKLKGPILCLVGPPGVGKTSLGKSIAKATGREFIRMALGGVRDEAEIRGHRRTYIGSMPGKVIQSMKKAKKSNPLFLLDEIDKMGQDFRGDPSSALLEVLDPEQNSTFMDHYLEVEYDLSSVMFVTTANTLNIPAPLMDRMEIIRIAGYTEDEKIEIAKRHLMPKVIRDHALQPNEFSVGEDAIRGIIQTYTREAGVRSLERELMKLGRKAVTEILRTKKKTVKITAENLADYLGVPRFRFGQVEADDQVGVVTGLAWTEVGGELLTIEGVMMPGKGRMTVTGNLRDVMKESISAAAS
;
A
#
# COMPACT_ATOMS: atom_id res chain seq x y z
N SER A 1 14.99 28.72 -5.69
CA SER A 1 16.15 28.97 -4.82
C SER A 1 17.14 29.88 -5.54
N LYS A 2 17.92 30.69 -4.81
CA LYS A 2 18.99 31.53 -5.39
C LYS A 2 20.12 30.68 -5.96
N GLU A 3 20.51 29.63 -5.23
CA GLU A 3 21.53 28.66 -5.65
C GLU A 3 21.14 27.91 -6.94
N ALA A 4 19.91 27.37 -6.98
CA ALA A 4 19.40 26.69 -8.17
C ALA A 4 19.40 27.60 -9.41
N ARG A 5 19.11 28.90 -9.24
CA ARG A 5 19.15 29.88 -10.33
C ARG A 5 20.58 30.14 -10.80
N GLU A 6 21.51 30.32 -9.88
CA GLU A 6 22.93 30.52 -10.21
C GLU A 6 23.51 29.33 -10.97
N LYS A 7 23.22 28.11 -10.53
CA LYS A 7 23.64 26.89 -11.23
C LYS A 7 22.97 26.73 -12.60
N ALA A 8 21.68 27.07 -12.72
CA ALA A 8 20.98 27.07 -14.00
C ALA A 8 21.59 28.06 -14.99
N GLU A 9 21.93 29.27 -14.54
CA GLU A 9 22.54 30.30 -15.38
C GLU A 9 23.96 29.92 -15.82
N ALA A 10 24.74 29.27 -14.94
CA ALA A 10 26.06 28.74 -15.28
C ALA A 10 25.97 27.63 -16.35
N GLU A 11 25.07 26.67 -16.19
CA GLU A 11 24.87 25.58 -17.16
C GLU A 11 24.28 26.09 -18.49
N LEU A 12 23.41 27.11 -18.46
CA LEU A 12 22.90 27.76 -19.65
C LEU A 12 24.00 28.47 -20.45
N LYS A 13 24.95 29.14 -19.78
CA LYS A 13 26.12 29.75 -20.43
C LYS A 13 26.98 28.69 -21.13
N LYS A 14 27.25 27.55 -20.48
CA LYS A 14 27.97 26.41 -21.08
C LYS A 14 27.24 25.87 -22.31
N LEU A 15 25.93 25.67 -22.22
CA LEU A 15 25.12 25.17 -23.33
C LEU A 15 25.18 26.09 -24.56
N ARG A 16 25.21 27.41 -24.38
CA ARG A 16 25.34 28.38 -25.50
C ARG A 16 26.66 28.28 -26.25
N SER A 17 27.74 27.93 -25.57
CA SER A 17 29.07 27.75 -26.20
C SER A 17 29.27 26.39 -26.87
N MET A 18 28.41 25.41 -26.57
CA MET A 18 28.55 24.04 -27.07
C MET A 18 27.87 23.85 -28.43
N SER A 19 28.45 22.95 -29.25
CA SER A 19 27.79 22.51 -30.47
C SER A 19 26.50 21.72 -30.16
N PRO A 20 25.37 21.99 -30.83
CA PRO A 20 24.11 21.29 -30.63
C PRO A 20 24.14 19.77 -30.89
N MET A 21 25.17 19.28 -31.60
CA MET A 21 25.35 17.85 -31.90
C MET A 21 26.22 17.11 -30.88
N SER A 22 26.81 17.80 -29.90
CA SER A 22 27.66 17.18 -28.87
C SER A 22 26.84 16.36 -27.87
N ALA A 23 27.35 15.19 -27.46
CA ALA A 23 26.76 14.37 -26.40
C ALA A 23 26.62 15.13 -25.07
N GLU A 24 27.59 16.00 -24.75
CA GLU A 24 27.56 16.84 -23.55
C GLU A 24 26.43 17.87 -23.59
N SER A 25 26.14 18.41 -24.78
CA SER A 25 25.04 19.38 -24.96
C SER A 25 23.68 18.75 -24.63
N THR A 26 23.50 17.47 -24.94
CA THR A 26 22.29 16.70 -24.61
C THR A 26 22.16 16.51 -23.10
N VAL A 27 23.27 16.20 -22.40
CA VAL A 27 23.27 16.04 -20.93
C VAL A 27 22.90 17.34 -20.23
N VAL A 28 23.51 18.46 -20.64
CA VAL A 28 23.21 19.78 -20.07
C VAL A 28 21.78 20.23 -20.38
N ARG A 29 21.28 19.97 -21.60
CA ARG A 29 19.89 20.27 -21.96
C ARG A 29 18.90 19.47 -21.11
N ASN A 30 19.13 18.17 -20.94
CA ASN A 30 18.28 17.33 -20.10
C ASN A 30 18.30 17.79 -18.64
N TYR A 31 19.47 18.15 -18.12
CA TYR A 31 19.61 18.71 -16.79
C TYR A 31 18.78 20.00 -16.61
N LEU A 32 18.87 20.93 -17.56
CA LEU A 32 18.08 22.16 -17.53
C LEU A 32 16.57 21.88 -17.62
N ASP A 33 16.13 20.92 -18.44
CA ASP A 33 14.71 20.50 -18.49
C ASP A 33 14.23 19.94 -17.15
N TRP A 34 15.04 19.10 -16.50
CA TRP A 34 14.73 18.62 -15.15
C TRP A 34 14.61 19.77 -14.16
N LEU A 35 15.59 20.66 -14.12
CA LEU A 35 15.60 21.78 -13.18
C LEU A 35 14.41 22.73 -13.37
N LEU A 36 13.97 22.96 -14.61
CA LEU A 36 12.83 23.82 -14.93
C LEU A 36 11.46 23.14 -14.70
N SER A 37 11.40 21.81 -14.81
CA SER A 37 10.15 21.06 -14.69
C SER A 37 9.78 20.70 -13.24
N ILE A 38 10.72 20.79 -12.31
CA ILE A 38 10.48 20.57 -10.88
C ILE A 38 9.78 21.80 -10.26
N PRO A 39 8.79 21.61 -9.36
CA PRO A 39 8.10 22.73 -8.74
C PRO A 39 8.96 23.44 -7.70
N TRP A 40 9.23 24.73 -7.94
CA TRP A 40 9.89 25.64 -7.00
C TRP A 40 8.85 26.58 -6.37
N GLY A 41 8.56 26.41 -5.08
CA GLY A 41 7.70 27.31 -4.30
C GLY A 41 6.22 27.35 -4.73
N LYS A 42 5.76 26.38 -5.54
CA LYS A 42 4.36 26.30 -6.01
C LYS A 42 3.56 25.37 -5.12
N ASN A 43 2.95 25.91 -4.07
CA ASN A 43 2.15 25.12 -3.13
C ASN A 43 0.69 24.96 -3.58
N SER A 44 0.10 23.81 -3.26
CA SER A 44 -1.35 23.59 -3.25
C SER A 44 -1.98 24.25 -2.04
N LYS A 45 -3.24 24.66 -2.17
CA LYS A 45 -4.02 25.23 -1.07
C LYS A 45 -4.37 24.12 -0.08
N VAL A 46 -3.77 24.16 1.10
CA VAL A 46 -4.01 23.17 2.16
C VAL A 46 -5.34 23.48 2.84
N LYS A 47 -6.18 22.46 3.00
CA LYS A 47 -7.40 22.51 3.82
C LYS A 47 -7.06 22.08 5.25
N GLN A 48 -7.52 22.84 6.23
CA GLN A 48 -7.28 22.59 7.67
C GLN A 48 -8.56 22.21 8.42
N ASP A 49 -9.64 21.91 7.71
CA ASP A 49 -10.91 21.53 8.31
C ASP A 49 -10.91 20.04 8.68
N LEU A 50 -10.91 19.79 9.99
CA LEU A 50 -10.89 18.44 10.56
C LEU A 50 -12.24 17.72 10.37
N ASN A 51 -13.35 18.45 10.40
CA ASN A 51 -14.68 17.85 10.18
C ASN A 51 -14.79 17.37 8.74
N TYR A 52 -14.37 18.20 7.79
CA TYR A 52 -14.28 17.80 6.39
C TYR A 52 -13.33 16.62 6.18
N ALA A 53 -12.22 16.54 6.92
CA ALA A 53 -11.31 15.41 6.84
C ALA A 53 -11.96 14.10 7.30
N GLN A 54 -12.69 14.15 8.42
CA GLN A 54 -13.48 13.02 8.93
C GLN A 54 -14.54 12.59 7.91
N ASP A 55 -15.32 13.52 7.37
CA ASP A 55 -16.36 13.23 6.37
C ASP A 55 -15.80 12.54 5.12
N VAL A 56 -14.63 12.99 4.64
CA VAL A 56 -13.95 12.37 3.49
C VAL A 56 -13.47 10.97 3.81
N LEU A 57 -12.92 10.74 5.01
CA LEU A 57 -12.48 9.41 5.45
C LEU A 57 -13.67 8.45 5.60
N ASP A 58 -14.80 8.93 6.12
CA ASP A 58 -16.03 8.14 6.29
C ASP A 58 -16.74 7.84 4.98
N ALA A 59 -16.71 8.77 4.02
CA ALA A 59 -17.28 8.55 2.71
C ALA A 59 -16.48 7.56 1.87
N ASP A 60 -15.15 7.55 1.98
CA ASP A 60 -14.28 6.72 1.15
C ASP A 60 -14.01 5.33 1.76
N HIS A 61 -14.20 5.15 3.09
CA HIS A 61 -13.92 3.89 3.80
C HIS A 61 -15.01 3.53 4.80
N PHE A 62 -15.48 2.29 4.75
CA PHE A 62 -16.40 1.74 5.75
C PHE A 62 -15.65 1.18 6.97
N GLY A 63 -16.22 1.40 8.17
CA GLY A 63 -15.61 0.98 9.45
C GLY A 63 -14.32 1.73 9.76
N LEU A 64 -13.35 1.03 10.35
CA LEU A 64 -12.02 1.57 10.69
C LEU A 64 -12.05 2.78 11.64
N ASP A 65 -13.04 2.87 12.53
CA ASP A 65 -13.29 4.07 13.35
C ASP A 65 -12.04 4.50 14.14
N LYS A 66 -11.38 3.55 14.81
CA LYS A 66 -10.13 3.80 15.56
C LYS A 66 -8.99 4.32 14.68
N VAL A 67 -8.90 3.83 13.44
CA VAL A 67 -7.84 4.24 12.50
C VAL A 67 -8.12 5.64 11.97
N LYS A 68 -9.39 5.94 11.64
CA LYS A 68 -9.81 7.26 11.17
C LYS A 68 -9.65 8.32 12.24
N GLU A 69 -10.09 8.02 13.47
CA GLU A 69 -9.91 8.90 14.64
C GLU A 69 -8.42 9.23 14.81
N ARG A 70 -7.54 8.22 14.74
CA ARG A 70 -6.10 8.44 14.90
C ARG A 70 -5.47 9.27 13.76
N ILE A 71 -5.96 9.10 12.54
CA ILE A 71 -5.57 9.96 11.40
C ILE A 71 -6.02 11.40 11.63
N VAL A 72 -7.23 11.61 12.16
CA VAL A 72 -7.74 12.97 12.45
C VAL A 72 -6.96 13.62 13.59
N GLU A 73 -6.62 12.90 14.65
CA GLU A 73 -5.72 13.40 15.70
C GLU A 73 -4.36 13.81 15.15
N TYR A 74 -3.79 12.99 14.26
CA TYR A 74 -2.54 13.32 13.56
C TYR A 74 -2.68 14.63 12.74
N LEU A 75 -3.76 14.77 11.96
CA LEU A 75 -4.03 15.97 11.18
C LEU A 75 -4.28 17.21 12.07
N ALA A 76 -4.88 17.02 13.24
CA ALA A 76 -5.11 18.08 14.22
C ALA A 76 -3.78 18.66 14.73
N VAL A 77 -2.81 17.80 15.07
CA VAL A 77 -1.45 18.23 15.47
C VAL A 77 -0.78 18.99 14.32
N GLN A 78 -0.88 18.47 13.10
CA GLN A 78 -0.32 19.12 11.90
C GLN A 78 -0.96 20.48 11.59
N SER A 79 -2.25 20.66 11.85
CA SER A 79 -2.95 21.94 11.62
C SER A 79 -2.40 23.08 12.47
N ARG A 80 -1.88 22.78 13.66
CA ARG A 80 -1.31 23.77 14.60
C ARG A 80 0.15 24.10 14.29
N GLN A 81 0.90 23.19 13.67
CA GLN A 81 2.31 23.41 13.37
C GLN A 81 2.51 24.10 12.02
N LYS A 82 3.38 25.12 11.96
CA LYS A 82 3.74 25.80 10.70
C LYS A 82 4.68 24.99 9.81
N LYS A 83 5.39 24.02 10.39
CA LYS A 83 6.30 23.09 9.69
C LYS A 83 5.94 21.67 10.12
N LEU A 84 6.02 20.72 9.20
CA LEU A 84 5.81 19.28 9.46
C LEU A 84 6.98 18.75 10.31
N LYS A 85 6.93 18.99 11.63
CA LYS A 85 7.90 18.48 12.60
C LYS A 85 7.16 17.51 13.53
N GLY A 86 6.96 16.30 13.04
CA GLY A 86 6.26 15.25 13.77
C GLY A 86 6.62 13.86 13.23
N PRO A 87 6.22 12.81 13.96
CA PRO A 87 6.43 11.44 13.50
C PRO A 87 5.73 11.22 12.15
N ILE A 88 6.26 10.27 11.39
CA ILE A 88 5.74 9.94 10.07
C ILE A 88 4.67 8.88 10.22
N LEU A 89 3.51 9.09 9.62
CA LEU A 89 2.39 8.16 9.72
C LEU A 89 2.75 6.86 8.99
N CYS A 90 2.75 5.72 9.70
CA CYS A 90 3.00 4.40 9.14
C CYS A 90 1.77 3.50 9.28
N LEU A 91 1.14 3.18 8.14
CA LEU A 91 -0.02 2.29 8.08
C LEU A 91 0.44 0.85 7.90
N VAL A 92 0.25 0.01 8.92
CA VAL A 92 0.68 -1.39 8.93
C VAL A 92 -0.52 -2.32 8.96
N GLY A 93 -0.53 -3.37 8.14
CA GLY A 93 -1.61 -4.35 8.15
C GLY A 93 -1.53 -5.34 6.99
N PRO A 94 -2.39 -6.36 6.91
CA PRO A 94 -2.36 -7.31 5.82
C PRO A 94 -2.65 -6.66 4.46
N PRO A 95 -2.30 -7.31 3.33
CA PRO A 95 -2.61 -6.78 2.01
C PRO A 95 -4.14 -6.71 1.80
N GLY A 96 -4.60 -5.64 1.14
CA GLY A 96 -6.02 -5.48 0.80
C GLY A 96 -6.89 -4.82 1.87
N VAL A 97 -6.32 -4.26 2.94
CA VAL A 97 -7.04 -3.50 3.99
C VAL A 97 -7.17 -2.00 3.70
N GLY A 98 -7.00 -1.57 2.44
CA GLY A 98 -7.22 -0.17 2.06
C GLY A 98 -6.13 0.83 2.46
N LYS A 99 -4.93 0.41 2.89
CA LYS A 99 -3.81 1.32 3.23
C LYS A 99 -3.53 2.40 2.17
N THR A 100 -3.43 1.99 0.90
CA THR A 100 -3.19 2.91 -0.22
C THR A 100 -4.38 3.83 -0.48
N SER A 101 -5.62 3.37 -0.30
CA SER A 101 -6.80 4.23 -0.44
C SER A 101 -6.93 5.22 0.73
N LEU A 102 -6.51 4.86 1.95
CA LEU A 102 -6.45 5.78 3.08
C LEU A 102 -5.49 6.93 2.78
N GLY A 103 -4.30 6.64 2.24
CA GLY A 103 -3.37 7.69 1.79
C GLY A 103 -3.97 8.64 0.75
N LYS A 104 -4.79 8.13 -0.18
CA LYS A 104 -5.52 8.96 -1.16
C LYS A 104 -6.58 9.84 -0.49
N SER A 105 -7.33 9.29 0.46
CA SER A 105 -8.35 10.04 1.20
C SER A 105 -7.71 11.13 2.07
N ILE A 106 -6.56 10.88 2.70
CA ILE A 106 -5.79 11.89 3.43
C ILE A 106 -5.34 13.02 2.49
N ALA A 107 -4.85 12.70 1.29
CA ALA A 107 -4.47 13.71 0.31
C ALA A 107 -5.68 14.56 -0.14
N LYS A 108 -6.83 13.93 -0.39
CA LYS A 108 -8.09 14.59 -0.75
C LYS A 108 -8.63 15.48 0.39
N ALA A 109 -8.54 15.01 1.63
CA ALA A 109 -8.94 15.74 2.83
C ALA A 109 -8.07 17.00 3.03
N THR A 110 -6.75 16.86 2.89
CA THR A 110 -5.78 17.96 3.07
C THR A 110 -5.65 18.88 1.85
N GLY A 111 -6.21 18.51 0.70
CA GLY A 111 -6.11 19.29 -0.55
C GLY A 111 -4.71 19.22 -1.18
N ARG A 112 -3.95 18.15 -0.92
CA ARG A 112 -2.60 17.93 -1.46
C ARG A 112 -2.65 17.01 -2.67
N GLU A 113 -1.72 17.19 -3.60
CA GLU A 113 -1.54 16.25 -4.72
C GLU A 113 -1.05 14.90 -4.18
N PHE A 114 -1.70 13.82 -4.60
CA PHE A 114 -1.36 12.47 -4.18
C PHE A 114 -0.30 11.87 -5.10
N ILE A 115 0.85 11.49 -4.54
CA ILE A 115 1.87 10.73 -5.26
C ILE A 115 2.17 9.44 -4.52
N ARG A 116 2.16 8.33 -5.25
CA ARG A 116 2.57 7.03 -4.74
C ARG A 116 3.94 6.65 -5.28
N MET A 117 4.84 6.28 -4.39
CA MET A 117 6.14 5.69 -4.70
C MET A 117 6.22 4.32 -4.05
N ALA A 118 6.45 3.28 -4.86
CA ALA A 118 6.69 1.94 -4.33
C ALA A 118 8.17 1.79 -3.98
N LEU A 119 8.43 1.35 -2.74
CA LEU A 119 9.76 1.04 -2.22
C LEU A 119 10.05 -0.47 -2.24
N GLY A 120 9.05 -1.29 -2.54
CA GLY A 120 9.21 -2.73 -2.69
C GLY A 120 10.24 -3.08 -3.77
N GLY A 121 11.28 -3.81 -3.38
CA GLY A 121 12.35 -4.23 -4.27
C GLY A 121 13.42 -3.16 -4.56
N VAL A 122 13.36 -1.99 -3.91
CA VAL A 122 14.46 -1.02 -3.93
C VAL A 122 15.65 -1.62 -3.20
N ARG A 123 16.80 -1.63 -3.89
CA ARG A 123 18.06 -2.23 -3.40
C ARG A 123 19.24 -1.26 -3.44
N ASP A 124 19.13 -0.18 -4.19
CA ASP A 124 20.19 0.79 -4.38
C ASP A 124 19.74 2.19 -3.93
N GLU A 125 20.62 2.89 -3.23
CA GLU A 125 20.48 4.29 -2.86
C GLU A 125 20.29 5.19 -4.10
N ALA A 126 20.89 4.84 -5.24
CA ALA A 126 20.75 5.59 -6.48
C ALA A 126 19.29 5.66 -6.97
N GLU A 127 18.42 4.73 -6.56
CA GLU A 127 16.99 4.84 -6.88
C GLU A 127 16.31 5.99 -6.13
N ILE A 128 16.82 6.39 -4.97
CA ILE A 128 16.27 7.48 -4.14
C ILE A 128 16.96 8.80 -4.48
N ARG A 129 18.31 8.82 -4.52
CA ARG A 129 19.15 10.02 -4.74
C ARG A 129 19.56 10.26 -6.19
N GLY A 130 19.29 9.34 -7.10
CA GLY A 130 19.72 9.44 -8.50
C GLY A 130 21.19 9.10 -8.73
N HIS A 131 21.57 9.14 -10.00
CA HIS A 131 22.95 8.94 -10.43
C HIS A 131 23.68 10.28 -10.60
N ARG A 132 24.98 10.28 -10.36
CA ARG A 132 25.84 11.43 -10.72
C ARG A 132 25.75 11.69 -12.23
N ARG A 133 25.84 12.96 -12.62
CA ARG A 133 25.75 13.43 -14.02
C ARG A 133 27.02 13.13 -14.83
N THR A 134 27.45 11.86 -14.88
CA THR A 134 28.66 11.42 -15.59
C THR A 134 28.37 10.78 -16.94
N TYR A 135 27.16 10.25 -17.15
CA TYR A 135 26.79 9.55 -18.40
C TYR A 135 25.45 10.04 -18.97
N ILE A 136 25.23 9.85 -20.27
CA ILE A 136 23.99 10.23 -20.99
C ILE A 136 22.74 9.58 -20.35
N GLY A 137 22.88 8.38 -19.80
CA GLY A 137 21.80 7.65 -19.12
C GLY A 137 21.60 8.00 -17.64
N SER A 138 22.29 9.01 -17.11
CA SER A 138 22.13 9.42 -15.71
C SER A 138 20.74 9.99 -15.50
N MET A 139 20.04 9.49 -14.49
CA MET A 139 18.67 9.89 -14.15
C MET A 139 18.61 10.40 -12.71
N PRO A 140 17.75 11.40 -12.43
CA PRO A 140 17.48 11.82 -11.07
C PRO A 140 16.74 10.74 -10.30
N GLY A 141 16.81 10.80 -8.97
CA GLY A 141 16.18 9.83 -8.09
C GLY A 141 14.65 9.84 -8.20
N LYS A 142 14.02 8.75 -7.75
CA LYS A 142 12.55 8.59 -7.77
C LYS A 142 11.85 9.72 -7.02
N VAL A 143 12.47 10.31 -6.00
CA VAL A 143 11.93 11.45 -5.24
C VAL A 143 11.74 12.65 -6.16
N ILE A 144 12.79 13.07 -6.87
CA ILE A 144 12.74 14.18 -7.82
C ILE A 144 11.80 13.90 -8.99
N GLN A 145 11.82 12.67 -9.53
CA GLN A 145 10.87 12.26 -10.58
C GLN A 145 9.41 12.37 -10.10
N SER A 146 9.15 12.02 -8.86
CA SER A 146 7.83 12.11 -8.21
C SER A 146 7.41 13.56 -7.98
N MET A 147 8.34 14.44 -7.60
CA MET A 147 8.10 15.88 -7.50
C MET A 147 7.76 16.51 -8.85
N LYS A 148 8.45 16.13 -9.93
CA LYS A 148 8.10 16.55 -11.30
C LYS A 148 6.67 16.14 -11.68
N LYS A 149 6.25 14.92 -11.31
CA LYS A 149 4.87 14.44 -11.54
C LYS A 149 3.84 15.21 -10.70
N ALA A 150 4.16 15.55 -9.45
CA ALA A 150 3.29 16.29 -8.55
C ALA A 150 3.02 17.73 -9.03
N LYS A 151 3.99 18.37 -9.69
CA LYS A 151 3.93 19.78 -10.14
C LYS A 151 3.68 20.80 -9.01
N LYS A 152 3.72 20.37 -7.76
CA LYS A 152 3.50 21.14 -6.54
C LYS A 152 4.60 20.85 -5.53
N SER A 153 4.94 21.82 -4.69
CA SER A 153 6.04 21.70 -3.71
C SER A 153 5.59 21.13 -2.35
N ASN A 154 4.28 20.96 -2.10
CA ASN A 154 3.72 20.36 -0.88
C ASN A 154 2.80 19.13 -1.11
N PRO A 155 3.15 18.17 -1.99
CA PRO A 155 2.35 16.96 -2.21
C PRO A 155 2.32 16.05 -0.97
N LEU A 156 1.42 15.07 -1.00
CA LEU A 156 1.44 13.93 -0.10
C LEU A 156 2.13 12.76 -0.81
N PHE A 157 3.23 12.30 -0.24
CA PHE A 157 4.00 11.14 -0.70
C PHE A 157 3.55 9.91 0.09
N LEU A 158 2.96 8.94 -0.60
CA LEU A 158 2.73 7.61 -0.07
C LEU A 158 3.89 6.70 -0.46
N LEU A 159 4.71 6.33 0.52
CA LEU A 159 5.80 5.37 0.41
C LEU A 159 5.26 3.97 0.69
N ASP A 160 5.04 3.20 -0.38
CA ASP A 160 4.36 1.90 -0.33
C ASP A 160 5.38 0.76 -0.14
N GLU A 161 5.06 -0.20 0.72
CA GLU A 161 5.86 -1.43 0.98
C GLU A 161 7.28 -1.17 1.51
N ILE A 162 7.40 -0.32 2.55
CA ILE A 162 8.71 -0.02 3.18
C ILE A 162 9.36 -1.25 3.84
N ASP A 163 8.56 -2.26 4.22
CA ASP A 163 9.02 -3.52 4.78
C ASP A 163 9.66 -4.46 3.75
N LYS A 164 9.52 -4.17 2.45
CA LYS A 164 10.10 -4.97 1.35
C LYS A 164 11.35 -4.35 0.75
N MET A 165 11.96 -3.39 1.44
CA MET A 165 13.25 -2.85 1.04
C MET A 165 14.35 -3.88 1.30
N GLY A 166 15.18 -4.12 0.29
CA GLY A 166 16.31 -5.03 0.40
C GLY A 166 17.53 -4.32 0.99
N GLN A 167 18.25 -5.01 1.87
CA GLN A 167 19.63 -4.65 2.18
C GLN A 167 20.54 -5.40 1.22
N ASP A 168 21.13 -4.70 0.25
CA ASP A 168 22.20 -5.25 -0.58
C ASP A 168 23.56 -4.68 -0.14
N PHE A 169 24.63 -5.43 -0.41
CA PHE A 169 26.01 -5.11 0.02
C PHE A 169 26.59 -3.81 -0.61
N ARG A 170 25.87 -3.16 -1.53
CA ARG A 170 26.32 -1.99 -2.31
C ARG A 170 25.89 -0.63 -1.75
N GLY A 171 25.08 -0.61 -0.70
CA GLY A 171 24.59 0.61 -0.05
C GLY A 171 23.30 0.34 0.70
N ASP A 172 23.01 1.14 1.73
CA ASP A 172 21.78 0.99 2.50
C ASP A 172 20.74 2.01 2.01
N PRO A 173 19.71 1.60 1.24
CA PRO A 173 18.68 2.52 0.77
C PRO A 173 17.87 3.14 1.92
N SER A 174 17.90 2.54 3.12
CA SER A 174 17.26 3.11 4.30
C SER A 174 17.93 4.42 4.74
N SER A 175 19.25 4.55 4.56
CA SER A 175 20.00 5.77 4.88
C SER A 175 19.58 6.96 4.00
N ALA A 176 19.36 6.71 2.71
CA ALA A 176 18.87 7.72 1.78
C ALA A 176 17.42 8.12 2.07
N LEU A 177 16.57 7.18 2.51
CA LEU A 177 15.24 7.50 2.99
C LEU A 177 15.27 8.31 4.27
N LEU A 178 16.19 8.04 5.19
CA LEU A 178 16.31 8.83 6.43
C LEU A 178 16.57 10.29 6.10
N GLU A 179 17.46 10.62 5.16
CA GLU A 179 17.69 12.01 4.77
C GLU A 179 16.42 12.70 4.20
N VAL A 180 15.64 11.97 3.40
CA VAL A 180 14.39 12.47 2.82
C VAL A 180 13.30 12.66 3.88
N LEU A 181 13.26 11.76 4.87
CA LEU A 181 12.21 11.69 5.88
C LEU A 181 12.52 12.53 7.12
N ASP A 182 13.79 12.80 7.41
CA ASP A 182 14.23 13.58 8.56
C ASP A 182 13.85 15.06 8.41
N PRO A 183 13.01 15.63 9.31
CA PRO A 183 12.67 17.06 9.29
C PRO A 183 13.87 18.00 9.44
N GLU A 184 15.01 17.52 9.91
CA GLU A 184 16.24 18.31 10.03
C GLU A 184 17.08 18.33 8.75
N GLN A 185 17.02 17.27 7.92
CA GLN A 185 17.84 17.13 6.71
C GLN A 185 17.05 17.39 5.43
N ASN A 186 15.73 17.17 5.44
CA ASN A 186 14.89 17.21 4.25
C ASN A 186 14.80 18.61 3.59
N SER A 187 15.11 19.69 4.30
CA SER A 187 15.15 21.04 3.73
C SER A 187 16.34 21.26 2.79
N THR A 188 17.40 20.47 2.96
CA THR A 188 18.67 20.55 2.22
C THR A 188 18.95 19.25 1.46
N PHE A 189 17.91 18.50 1.10
CA PHE A 189 18.06 17.23 0.40
C PHE A 189 18.81 17.43 -0.92
N MET A 190 19.91 16.68 -1.11
CA MET A 190 20.76 16.80 -2.29
C MET A 190 20.70 15.52 -3.13
N ASP A 191 20.05 15.63 -4.29
CA ASP A 191 20.05 14.58 -5.31
C ASP A 191 21.37 14.60 -6.10
N HIS A 192 21.96 13.44 -6.36
CA HIS A 192 23.25 13.29 -7.04
C HIS A 192 23.22 13.78 -8.50
N TYR A 193 22.05 13.81 -9.14
CA TYR A 193 21.90 14.29 -10.51
C TYR A 193 21.75 15.82 -10.54
N LEU A 194 20.99 16.37 -9.59
CA LEU A 194 20.74 17.81 -9.50
C LEU A 194 21.93 18.57 -8.89
N GLU A 195 22.57 18.00 -7.88
CA GLU A 195 23.64 18.61 -7.05
C GLU A 195 23.29 20.06 -6.64
N VAL A 196 22.02 20.28 -6.30
CA VAL A 196 21.49 21.49 -5.64
C VAL A 196 20.59 21.05 -4.51
N GLU A 197 20.52 21.87 -3.46
CA GLU A 197 19.61 21.62 -2.35
C GLU A 197 18.15 21.79 -2.81
N TYR A 198 17.33 20.78 -2.51
CA TYR A 198 15.90 20.78 -2.79
C TYR A 198 15.10 20.64 -1.49
N ASP A 199 14.26 21.64 -1.21
CA ASP A 199 13.48 21.70 0.02
C ASP A 199 12.26 20.77 -0.03
N LEU A 200 12.32 19.68 0.74
CA LEU A 200 11.23 18.72 0.93
C LEU A 200 10.45 18.95 2.24
N SER A 201 10.76 19.98 3.03
CA SER A 201 10.15 20.21 4.36
C SER A 201 8.63 20.43 4.33
N SER A 202 8.09 20.82 3.18
CA SER A 202 6.65 21.03 2.96
C SER A 202 5.91 19.78 2.48
N VAL A 203 6.65 18.71 2.13
CA VAL A 203 6.08 17.44 1.65
C VAL A 203 5.57 16.64 2.84
N MET A 204 4.34 16.12 2.73
CA MET A 204 3.78 15.23 3.75
C MET A 204 4.08 13.79 3.38
N PHE A 205 4.83 13.07 4.22
CA PHE A 205 5.15 11.66 4.02
C PHE A 205 4.19 10.77 4.80
N VAL A 206 3.70 9.72 4.15
CA VAL A 206 2.92 8.64 4.75
C VAL A 206 3.53 7.33 4.24
N THR A 207 3.79 6.39 5.13
CA THR A 207 4.37 5.09 4.78
C THR A 207 3.34 3.98 4.93
N THR A 208 3.49 2.90 4.17
CA THR A 208 2.74 1.67 4.36
C THR A 208 3.70 0.49 4.50
N ALA A 209 3.31 -0.47 5.33
CA ALA A 209 4.00 -1.74 5.48
C ALA A 209 3.00 -2.89 5.59
N ASN A 210 3.40 -4.11 5.23
CA ASN A 210 2.58 -5.29 5.50
C ASN A 210 2.92 -5.91 6.86
N THR A 211 4.20 -5.91 7.19
CA THR A 211 4.74 -6.42 8.45
C THR A 211 5.46 -5.29 9.21
N LEU A 212 5.86 -5.58 10.45
CA LEU A 212 6.66 -4.66 11.27
C LEU A 212 8.17 -4.85 11.07
N ASN A 213 8.57 -5.63 10.06
CA ASN A 213 9.98 -5.86 9.72
C ASN A 213 10.55 -4.64 8.95
N ILE A 214 10.57 -3.50 9.62
CA ILE A 214 11.07 -2.22 9.10
C ILE A 214 12.42 -1.94 9.78
N PRO A 215 13.40 -1.33 9.09
CA PRO A 215 14.66 -0.93 9.72
C PRO A 215 14.42 -0.06 10.97
N ALA A 216 15.04 -0.42 12.10
CA ALA A 216 14.85 0.26 13.38
C ALA A 216 15.04 1.80 13.32
N PRO A 217 16.04 2.34 12.61
CA PRO A 217 16.21 3.80 12.49
C PRO A 217 15.01 4.53 11.86
N LEU A 218 14.27 3.86 10.98
CA LEU A 218 13.06 4.38 10.36
C LEU A 218 11.87 4.23 11.29
N MET A 219 11.77 3.09 11.97
CA MET A 219 10.66 2.77 12.87
C MET A 219 10.56 3.77 14.03
N ASP A 220 11.69 4.18 14.62
CA ASP A 220 11.72 5.13 15.75
C ASP A 220 11.17 6.52 15.39
N ARG A 221 11.12 6.85 14.09
CA ARG A 221 10.61 8.12 13.57
C ARG A 221 9.16 8.03 13.07
N MET A 222 8.52 6.87 13.22
CA MET A 222 7.18 6.59 12.71
C MET A 222 6.14 6.44 13.82
N GLU A 223 4.95 6.98 13.58
CA GLU A 223 3.75 6.63 14.35
C GLU A 223 3.06 5.46 13.67
N ILE A 224 3.10 4.29 14.31
CA ILE A 224 2.57 3.04 13.75
C ILE A 224 1.08 2.93 14.04
N ILE A 225 0.27 2.95 12.98
CA ILE A 225 -1.16 2.62 13.05
C ILE A 225 -1.38 1.24 12.46
N ARG A 226 -1.78 0.29 13.31
CA ARG A 226 -2.11 -1.07 12.90
C ARG A 226 -3.56 -1.15 12.42
N ILE A 227 -3.73 -1.56 11.17
CA ILE A 227 -5.02 -1.83 10.53
C ILE A 227 -5.21 -3.34 10.54
N ALA A 228 -6.20 -3.79 11.30
CA ALA A 228 -6.61 -5.19 11.30
C ALA A 228 -7.31 -5.59 9.99
N GLY A 229 -7.56 -6.88 9.84
CA GLY A 229 -8.48 -7.37 8.81
C GLY A 229 -9.92 -6.92 9.07
N TYR A 230 -10.78 -7.18 8.11
CA TYR A 230 -12.22 -6.91 8.20
C TYR A 230 -12.99 -8.17 8.62
N THR A 231 -14.05 -7.95 9.39
CA THR A 231 -15.08 -8.97 9.67
C THR A 231 -15.92 -9.27 8.41
N GLU A 232 -16.68 -10.37 8.41
CA GLU A 232 -17.52 -10.73 7.26
C GLU A 232 -18.55 -9.64 6.94
N ASP A 233 -19.22 -9.10 7.94
CA ASP A 233 -20.22 -8.04 7.76
C ASP A 233 -19.60 -6.74 7.25
N GLU A 234 -18.41 -6.37 7.75
CA GLU A 234 -17.65 -5.23 7.21
C GLU A 234 -17.28 -5.44 5.74
N LYS A 235 -16.84 -6.65 5.36
CA LYS A 235 -16.52 -6.96 3.96
C LYS A 235 -17.74 -6.87 3.05
N ILE A 236 -18.91 -7.30 3.53
CA ILE A 236 -20.18 -7.18 2.79
C ILE A 236 -20.51 -5.71 2.54
N GLU A 237 -20.43 -4.86 3.57
CA GLU A 237 -20.70 -3.44 3.43
C GLU A 237 -19.67 -2.73 2.53
N ILE A 238 -18.38 -3.08 2.66
CA ILE A 238 -17.32 -2.57 1.76
C ILE A 238 -17.60 -2.98 0.31
N ALA A 239 -18.02 -4.23 0.09
CA ALA A 239 -18.36 -4.73 -1.24
C ALA A 239 -19.51 -3.93 -1.85
N LYS A 240 -20.60 -3.73 -1.11
CA LYS A 240 -21.77 -2.98 -1.58
C LYS A 240 -21.47 -1.50 -1.86
N ARG A 241 -20.82 -0.81 -0.92
CA ARG A 241 -20.63 0.65 -0.97
C ARG A 241 -19.51 1.08 -1.91
N HIS A 242 -18.44 0.29 -2.01
CA HIS A 242 -17.22 0.72 -2.70
C HIS A 242 -16.82 -0.21 -3.86
N LEU A 243 -16.81 -1.54 -3.66
CA LEU A 243 -16.33 -2.46 -4.71
C LEU A 243 -17.32 -2.61 -5.86
N MET A 244 -18.61 -2.74 -5.58
CA MET A 244 -19.66 -2.92 -6.59
C MET A 244 -19.78 -1.71 -7.54
N PRO A 245 -19.85 -0.46 -7.06
CA PRO A 245 -19.83 0.71 -7.95
C PRO A 245 -18.56 0.78 -8.81
N LYS A 246 -17.41 0.36 -8.25
CA LYS A 246 -16.15 0.29 -8.98
C LYS A 246 -16.19 -0.75 -10.09
N VAL A 247 -16.68 -1.97 -9.80
CA VAL A 247 -16.82 -3.05 -10.79
C VAL A 247 -17.73 -2.62 -11.95
N ILE A 248 -18.86 -1.98 -11.65
CA ILE A 248 -19.80 -1.47 -12.66
C ILE A 248 -19.13 -0.44 -13.56
N ARG A 249 -18.41 0.52 -12.96
CA ARG A 249 -17.69 1.58 -13.69
C ARG A 249 -16.58 1.00 -14.57
N ASP A 250 -15.74 0.13 -14.03
CA ASP A 250 -14.57 -0.41 -14.73
C ASP A 250 -14.96 -1.36 -15.88
N HIS A 251 -16.16 -1.96 -15.83
CA HIS A 251 -16.70 -2.81 -16.90
C HIS A 251 -17.73 -2.11 -17.80
N ALA A 252 -17.94 -0.80 -17.63
CA ALA A 252 -18.89 0.00 -18.41
C ALA A 252 -20.32 -0.58 -18.45
N LEU A 253 -20.76 -1.20 -17.35
CA LEU A 253 -22.13 -1.70 -17.19
C LEU A 253 -23.09 -0.55 -16.90
N GLN A 254 -24.27 -0.56 -17.51
CA GLN A 254 -25.31 0.44 -17.24
C GLN A 254 -25.92 0.23 -15.84
N PRO A 255 -26.47 1.30 -15.22
CA PRO A 255 -27.28 1.15 -14.02
C PRO A 255 -28.41 0.16 -14.28
N ASN A 256 -28.52 -0.87 -13.44
CA ASN A 256 -29.48 -1.99 -13.49
C ASN A 256 -29.14 -3.17 -14.40
N GLU A 257 -28.08 -3.13 -15.22
CA GLU A 257 -27.68 -4.30 -16.04
C GLU A 257 -27.09 -5.44 -15.19
N PHE A 258 -26.49 -5.10 -14.05
CA PHE A 258 -25.77 -6.04 -13.20
C PHE A 258 -26.09 -5.80 -11.73
N SER A 259 -26.45 -6.88 -11.02
CA SER A 259 -26.64 -6.86 -9.58
C SER A 259 -26.18 -8.16 -8.94
N VAL A 260 -25.63 -8.06 -7.73
CA VAL A 260 -25.20 -9.20 -6.93
C VAL A 260 -25.95 -9.12 -5.60
N GLY A 261 -26.68 -10.19 -5.25
CA GLY A 261 -27.39 -10.28 -3.98
C GLY A 261 -26.42 -10.35 -2.81
N GLU A 262 -26.86 -9.90 -1.64
CA GLU A 262 -26.04 -9.95 -0.43
C GLU A 262 -25.59 -11.37 -0.07
N ASP A 263 -26.50 -12.34 -0.17
CA ASP A 263 -26.17 -13.76 0.08
C ASP A 263 -25.14 -14.30 -0.90
N ALA A 264 -25.12 -13.80 -2.14
CA ALA A 264 -24.08 -14.14 -3.09
C ALA A 264 -22.72 -13.55 -2.67
N ILE A 265 -22.68 -12.29 -2.20
CA ILE A 265 -21.46 -11.67 -1.67
C ILE A 265 -20.95 -12.46 -0.45
N ARG A 266 -21.85 -12.82 0.48
CA ARG A 266 -21.52 -13.66 1.64
C ARG A 266 -20.94 -15.01 1.20
N GLY A 267 -21.57 -15.67 0.23
CA GLY A 267 -21.06 -16.90 -0.37
C GLY A 267 -19.64 -16.74 -0.97
N ILE A 268 -19.37 -15.63 -1.67
CA ILE A 268 -18.02 -15.34 -2.20
C ILE A 268 -16.99 -15.25 -1.06
N ILE A 269 -17.33 -14.49 -0.01
CA ILE A 269 -16.45 -14.28 1.14
C ILE A 269 -16.10 -15.62 1.80
N GLN A 270 -17.11 -16.47 2.02
CA GLN A 270 -16.96 -17.72 2.76
C GLN A 270 -16.32 -18.86 1.96
N THR A 271 -16.63 -19.00 0.66
CA THR A 271 -16.24 -20.19 -0.12
C THR A 271 -15.24 -19.92 -1.25
N TYR A 272 -15.01 -18.67 -1.63
CA TYR A 272 -14.11 -18.31 -2.74
C TYR A 272 -12.93 -17.44 -2.33
N THR A 273 -12.94 -16.86 -1.12
CA THR A 273 -11.84 -16.04 -0.59
C THR A 273 -11.32 -16.56 0.74
N ARG A 274 -10.04 -16.36 1.01
CA ARG A 274 -9.41 -16.65 2.31
C ARG A 274 -8.31 -15.62 2.59
N GLU A 275 -8.71 -14.48 3.14
CA GLU A 275 -7.82 -13.34 3.41
C GLU A 275 -8.41 -12.43 4.49
N ALA A 276 -7.59 -11.65 5.18
CA ALA A 276 -8.04 -10.58 6.09
C ALA A 276 -8.60 -9.35 5.35
N GLY A 277 -8.08 -9.03 4.17
CA GLY A 277 -8.48 -7.87 3.36
C GLY A 277 -9.66 -8.15 2.41
N VAL A 278 -9.80 -7.29 1.40
CA VAL A 278 -10.83 -7.42 0.34
C VAL A 278 -10.24 -7.52 -1.08
N ARG A 279 -8.94 -7.81 -1.22
CA ARG A 279 -8.26 -7.85 -2.52
C ARG A 279 -8.71 -9.02 -3.40
N SER A 280 -8.83 -10.21 -2.82
CA SER A 280 -9.37 -11.40 -3.48
C SER A 280 -10.86 -11.27 -3.71
N LEU A 281 -11.60 -10.67 -2.75
CA LEU A 281 -13.02 -10.35 -2.92
C LEU A 281 -13.24 -9.44 -4.14
N GLU A 282 -12.47 -8.35 -4.26
CA GLU A 282 -12.50 -7.46 -5.42
C GLU A 282 -12.21 -8.21 -6.72
N ARG A 283 -11.21 -9.12 -6.74
CA ARG A 283 -10.88 -9.91 -7.92
C ARG A 283 -12.04 -10.81 -8.37
N GLU A 284 -12.70 -11.49 -7.44
CA GLU A 284 -13.84 -12.35 -7.77
C GLU A 284 -15.05 -11.52 -8.24
N LEU A 285 -15.32 -10.37 -7.62
CA LEU A 285 -16.36 -9.44 -8.09
C LEU A 285 -16.07 -8.89 -9.50
N MET A 286 -14.81 -8.53 -9.79
CA MET A 286 -14.40 -8.10 -11.13
C MET A 286 -14.57 -9.23 -12.17
N LYS A 287 -14.30 -10.49 -11.78
CA LYS A 287 -14.55 -11.66 -12.62
C LYS A 287 -16.04 -11.85 -12.90
N LEU A 288 -16.90 -11.63 -11.91
CA LEU A 288 -18.36 -11.65 -12.09
C LEU A 288 -18.81 -10.56 -13.08
N GLY A 289 -18.35 -9.31 -12.90
CA GLY A 289 -18.65 -8.21 -13.81
C GLY A 289 -18.28 -8.53 -15.26
N ARG A 290 -17.08 -9.09 -15.49
CA ARG A 290 -16.63 -9.52 -16.82
C ARG A 290 -17.52 -10.60 -17.44
N LYS A 291 -17.91 -11.61 -16.65
CA LYS A 291 -18.81 -12.66 -17.13
C LYS A 291 -20.21 -12.13 -17.43
N ALA A 292 -20.74 -11.24 -16.59
CA ALA A 292 -22.03 -10.61 -16.82
C ALA A 292 -22.06 -9.83 -18.15
N VAL A 293 -21.03 -9.00 -18.42
CA VAL A 293 -20.90 -8.29 -19.71
C VAL A 293 -20.89 -9.28 -20.88
N THR A 294 -20.12 -10.36 -20.74
CA THR A 294 -20.00 -11.39 -21.79
C THR A 294 -21.35 -12.08 -22.06
N GLU A 295 -22.12 -12.35 -21.00
CA GLU A 295 -23.45 -12.95 -21.11
C GLU A 295 -24.45 -11.99 -21.75
N ILE A 296 -24.49 -10.72 -21.33
CA ILE A 296 -25.35 -9.68 -21.89
C ILE A 296 -25.14 -9.57 -23.39
N LEU A 297 -23.87 -9.48 -23.84
CA LEU A 297 -23.53 -9.36 -25.26
C LEU A 297 -23.86 -10.62 -26.08
N ARG A 298 -23.65 -11.82 -25.52
CA ARG A 298 -23.91 -13.07 -26.24
C ARG A 298 -25.39 -13.42 -26.32
N THR A 299 -26.12 -13.26 -25.22
CA THR A 299 -27.50 -13.73 -25.09
C THR A 299 -28.54 -12.63 -25.32
N LYS A 300 -28.10 -11.36 -25.46
CA LYS A 300 -28.96 -10.17 -25.51
C LYS A 300 -29.89 -10.04 -24.31
N LYS A 301 -29.57 -10.69 -23.18
CA LYS A 301 -30.27 -10.48 -21.90
C LYS A 301 -30.08 -9.03 -21.46
N LYS A 302 -31.16 -8.42 -20.97
CA LYS A 302 -31.14 -7.02 -20.52
C LYS A 302 -30.53 -6.83 -19.13
N THR A 303 -30.59 -7.86 -18.28
CA THR A 303 -30.17 -7.78 -16.87
C THR A 303 -29.64 -9.13 -16.38
N VAL A 304 -28.51 -9.10 -15.69
CA VAL A 304 -27.90 -10.26 -15.03
C VAL A 304 -27.93 -10.05 -13.51
N LYS A 305 -28.62 -10.96 -12.81
CA LYS A 305 -28.70 -10.96 -11.34
C LYS A 305 -28.01 -12.20 -10.81
N ILE A 306 -27.00 -12.00 -9.98
CA ILE A 306 -26.24 -13.08 -9.34
C ILE A 306 -26.78 -13.30 -7.94
N THR A 307 -27.20 -14.53 -7.67
CA THR A 307 -27.70 -15.06 -6.39
C THR A 307 -26.72 -16.11 -5.86
N ALA A 308 -26.91 -16.57 -4.62
CA ALA A 308 -26.06 -17.62 -4.06
C ALA A 308 -26.14 -18.94 -4.87
N GLU A 309 -27.31 -19.25 -5.44
CA GLU A 309 -27.57 -20.46 -6.21
C GLU A 309 -26.83 -20.50 -7.56
N ASN A 310 -26.83 -19.38 -8.30
CA ASN A 310 -26.18 -19.31 -9.61
C ASN A 310 -24.71 -18.88 -9.53
N LEU A 311 -24.18 -18.62 -8.32
CA LEU A 311 -22.80 -18.18 -8.13
C LEU A 311 -21.78 -19.15 -8.73
N ALA A 312 -22.05 -20.45 -8.64
CA ALA A 312 -21.19 -21.51 -9.16
C ALA A 312 -21.06 -21.48 -10.69
N ASP A 313 -22.08 -21.04 -11.42
CA ASP A 313 -22.04 -20.91 -12.89
C ASP A 313 -21.02 -19.84 -13.32
N TYR A 314 -20.88 -18.79 -12.50
CA TYR A 314 -19.96 -17.70 -12.76
C TYR A 314 -18.56 -17.92 -12.15
N LEU A 315 -18.44 -18.43 -10.94
CA LEU A 315 -17.12 -18.57 -10.30
C LEU A 315 -16.50 -19.95 -10.47
N GLY A 316 -17.30 -20.97 -10.80
CA GLY A 316 -16.92 -22.38 -10.80
C GLY A 316 -17.17 -23.02 -9.44
N VAL A 317 -16.61 -24.22 -9.25
CA VAL A 317 -16.72 -24.96 -7.99
C VAL A 317 -16.13 -24.14 -6.83
N PRO A 318 -16.77 -24.15 -5.64
CA PRO A 318 -16.23 -23.56 -4.41
C PRO A 318 -14.78 -23.99 -4.14
N ARG A 319 -13.91 -23.04 -3.81
CA ARG A 319 -12.48 -23.31 -3.57
C ARG A 319 -12.20 -23.68 -2.12
N PHE A 320 -12.97 -23.11 -1.20
CA PHE A 320 -12.85 -23.31 0.23
C PHE A 320 -14.16 -23.89 0.76
N ARG A 321 -14.03 -24.73 1.80
CA ARG A 321 -15.17 -25.24 2.55
C ARG A 321 -15.32 -24.39 3.80
N PHE A 322 -16.50 -23.83 4.01
CA PHE A 322 -16.83 -23.06 5.20
C PHE A 322 -17.56 -23.96 6.20
N GLY A 323 -17.25 -23.82 7.49
CA GLY A 323 -18.02 -24.46 8.56
C GLY A 323 -17.76 -25.96 8.81
N GLN A 324 -16.64 -26.54 8.34
CA GLN A 324 -16.21 -27.85 8.83
C GLN A 324 -15.46 -27.68 10.17
N VAL A 325 -16.19 -27.24 11.20
CA VAL A 325 -15.93 -27.82 12.52
C VAL A 325 -16.39 -29.27 12.38
N GLU A 326 -15.57 -30.24 12.79
CA GLU A 326 -16.04 -31.62 12.80
C GLU A 326 -17.35 -31.68 13.57
N ALA A 327 -18.41 -32.19 12.94
CA ALA A 327 -19.76 -32.11 13.49
C ALA A 327 -19.91 -32.90 14.80
N ASP A 328 -18.97 -33.83 15.04
CA ASP A 328 -18.90 -34.71 16.20
C ASP A 328 -17.54 -34.57 16.89
N ASP A 329 -17.53 -34.65 18.21
CA ASP A 329 -16.30 -34.67 19.02
C ASP A 329 -15.46 -35.91 18.69
N GLN A 330 -14.22 -35.74 18.24
CA GLN A 330 -13.29 -36.83 17.95
C GLN A 330 -12.21 -36.98 19.05
N VAL A 331 -11.95 -38.22 19.44
CA VAL A 331 -10.86 -38.52 20.40
C VAL A 331 -9.52 -38.39 19.68
N GLY A 332 -8.63 -37.57 20.23
CA GLY A 332 -7.29 -37.35 19.67
C GLY A 332 -7.21 -36.20 18.67
N VAL A 333 -8.29 -35.45 18.46
CA VAL A 333 -8.32 -34.25 17.60
C VAL A 333 -8.64 -33.04 18.47
N VAL A 334 -7.85 -31.97 18.35
CA VAL A 334 -8.11 -30.70 19.04
C VAL A 334 -8.02 -29.52 18.08
N THR A 335 -8.92 -28.55 18.25
CA THR A 335 -8.89 -27.31 17.45
C THR A 335 -8.01 -26.27 18.15
N GLY A 336 -6.92 -25.88 17.49
CA GLY A 336 -6.03 -24.80 17.91
C GLY A 336 -6.28 -23.52 17.12
N LEU A 337 -5.96 -22.38 17.75
CA LEU A 337 -5.91 -21.08 17.07
C LEU A 337 -4.47 -20.76 16.70
N ALA A 338 -4.21 -20.51 15.42
CA ALA A 338 -2.94 -20.02 14.94
C ALA A 338 -3.09 -18.58 14.45
N TRP A 339 -2.10 -17.75 14.77
CA TRP A 339 -1.99 -16.43 14.17
C TRP A 339 -1.06 -16.49 12.96
N THR A 340 -1.58 -16.10 11.81
CA THR A 340 -0.83 -15.95 10.56
C THR A 340 -0.84 -14.49 10.13
N GLU A 341 0.04 -14.12 9.20
CA GLU A 341 0.07 -12.76 8.62
C GLU A 341 -1.24 -12.38 7.91
N VAL A 342 -2.05 -13.36 7.51
CA VAL A 342 -3.35 -13.15 6.84
C VAL A 342 -4.54 -13.21 7.80
N GLY A 343 -4.31 -13.38 9.10
CA GLY A 343 -5.34 -13.42 10.15
C GLY A 343 -5.22 -14.63 11.07
N GLY A 344 -6.22 -14.79 11.94
CA GLY A 344 -6.38 -16.00 12.75
C GLY A 344 -6.88 -17.17 11.89
N GLU A 345 -6.24 -18.32 12.03
CA GLU A 345 -6.64 -19.58 11.40
C GLU A 345 -6.96 -20.62 12.48
N LEU A 346 -7.99 -21.43 12.24
CA LEU A 346 -8.24 -22.63 13.01
C LEU A 346 -7.37 -23.75 12.44
N LEU A 347 -6.51 -24.33 13.28
CA LEU A 347 -5.71 -25.50 12.95
C LEU A 347 -6.26 -26.71 13.68
N THR A 348 -6.26 -27.85 13.01
CA THR A 348 -6.59 -29.13 13.63
C THR A 348 -5.29 -29.81 14.04
N ILE A 349 -5.14 -30.14 15.32
CA ILE A 349 -4.00 -30.90 15.84
C ILE A 349 -4.50 -32.31 16.11
N GLU A 350 -3.84 -33.29 15.50
CA GLU A 350 -4.20 -34.70 15.59
C GLU A 350 -3.10 -35.47 16.35
N GLY A 351 -3.52 -36.31 17.28
CA GLY A 351 -2.68 -37.21 18.05
C GLY A 351 -3.22 -38.64 18.00
N VAL A 352 -2.40 -39.57 17.54
CA VAL A 352 -2.77 -40.99 17.44
C VAL A 352 -1.91 -41.81 18.39
N MET A 353 -2.56 -42.60 19.24
CA MET A 353 -1.89 -43.56 20.13
C MET A 353 -1.94 -44.96 19.51
N MET A 354 -0.77 -45.58 19.34
CA MET A 354 -0.61 -46.94 18.82
C MET A 354 0.22 -47.79 19.80
N PRO A 355 -0.10 -49.09 19.99
CA PRO A 355 0.74 -49.98 20.81
C PRO A 355 2.19 -50.03 20.27
N GLY A 356 3.18 -49.76 21.13
CA GLY A 356 4.57 -49.67 20.69
C GLY A 356 5.58 -49.40 21.80
N LYS A 357 6.83 -49.10 21.42
CA LYS A 357 7.97 -48.91 22.34
C LYS A 357 8.06 -47.51 22.99
N GLY A 358 6.95 -46.77 23.06
CA GLY A 358 6.92 -45.42 23.67
C GLY A 358 7.66 -44.32 22.88
N ARG A 359 7.78 -44.46 21.55
CA ARG A 359 8.40 -43.41 20.70
C ARG A 359 7.35 -42.41 20.24
N MET A 360 7.62 -41.11 20.40
CA MET A 360 6.80 -40.03 19.85
C MET A 360 7.38 -39.55 18.52
N THR A 361 6.54 -39.45 17.49
CA THR A 361 6.92 -38.91 16.18
C THR A 361 6.04 -37.71 15.89
N VAL A 362 6.66 -36.62 15.44
CA VAL A 362 5.95 -35.37 15.17
C VAL A 362 6.09 -35.03 13.68
N THR A 363 4.98 -34.64 13.05
CA THR A 363 4.92 -34.29 11.62
C THR A 363 4.28 -32.90 11.45
N GLY A 364 4.34 -32.31 10.24
CA GLY A 364 3.71 -31.00 9.96
C GLY A 364 4.66 -29.81 9.81
N ASN A 365 5.92 -30.03 9.41
CA ASN A 365 6.92 -28.97 9.16
C ASN A 365 7.10 -27.99 10.34
N LEU A 366 7.13 -28.54 11.55
CA LEU A 366 7.27 -27.77 12.78
C LEU A 366 8.70 -27.28 12.97
N ARG A 367 8.84 -26.02 13.41
CA ARG A 367 10.12 -25.45 13.83
C ARG A 367 10.52 -25.94 15.22
N ASP A 368 11.78 -25.71 15.60
CA ASP A 368 12.36 -26.32 16.79
C ASP A 368 11.64 -25.91 18.09
N VAL A 369 11.16 -24.66 18.20
CA VAL A 369 10.36 -24.19 19.33
C VAL A 369 9.07 -25.02 19.52
N MET A 370 8.40 -25.39 18.42
CA MET A 370 7.21 -26.25 18.48
C MET A 370 7.57 -27.68 18.88
N LYS A 371 8.71 -28.22 18.42
CA LYS A 371 9.18 -29.56 18.82
C LYS A 371 9.51 -29.61 20.32
N GLU A 372 10.13 -28.56 20.85
CA GLU A 372 10.38 -28.41 22.29
C GLU A 372 9.07 -28.36 23.08
N SER A 373 8.11 -27.54 22.64
CA SER A 373 6.79 -27.46 23.28
C SER A 373 6.07 -28.81 23.34
N ILE A 374 6.15 -29.62 22.28
CA ILE A 374 5.53 -30.95 22.23
C ILE A 374 6.26 -31.93 23.16
N SER A 375 7.59 -31.80 23.26
CA SER A 375 8.39 -32.62 24.17
C SER A 375 8.07 -32.29 25.63
N ALA A 376 7.83 -31.01 25.93
CA ALA A 376 7.38 -30.55 27.24
C ALA A 376 5.96 -31.03 27.59
N ALA A 377 5.05 -31.06 26.61
CA ALA A 377 3.68 -31.56 26.82
C ALA A 377 3.60 -33.09 27.02
N ALA A 378 4.59 -33.83 26.50
CA ALA A 378 4.68 -35.28 26.64
C ALA A 378 5.44 -35.74 27.89
N SER A 379 6.16 -34.82 28.54
CA SER A 379 6.87 -35.03 29.82
C SER A 379 5.90 -34.87 30.98
#